data_AF-A0A7C1HPP7-F1
#
_entry.id   AF-A0A7C1HPP7-F1
#
_cell.length_a   1.000
_cell.length_b   1.000
_cell.length_c   1.000
_cell.angle_alpha   90.00
_cell.angle_beta   90.00
_cell.angle_gamma   90.00
#
_symmetry.space_group_name_H-M   'P 1'
#
loop_
_entity.id
_entity.type
_entity.pdbx_description
1 polymer ?
#
loop_
_entity_poly.entity_id
_entity_poly.type
_entity_poly.pdbx_seq_one_letter_code
_entity_poly.pdbx_strand_id
1 'polypeptide(L)' 'MANRIILCAQCEKPFQVTDAEIELMESKGFSLPRRCPECRRKKCKAANKADDSRFEEKKKRHKRKSLEPDDWC' A
#
# COMPACT_ATOMS: atom_id res chain seq x y z
N MET A 1 -4.11 -28.00 11.87
CA MET A 1 -3.95 -26.55 11.69
C MET A 1 -4.43 -25.88 12.95
N ALA A 2 -3.54 -25.40 13.83
CA ALA A 2 -3.97 -24.61 14.97
C ALA A 2 -4.04 -23.14 14.55
N ASN A 3 -5.06 -22.47 15.06
CA ASN A 3 -5.26 -21.05 14.84
C ASN A 3 -5.00 -20.36 16.18
N ARG A 4 -3.96 -19.53 16.24
CA ARG A 4 -3.61 -18.79 17.46
C ARG A 4 -4.10 -17.35 17.33
N ILE A 5 -4.70 -16.82 18.39
CA ILE A 5 -5.14 -15.42 18.42
C ILE A 5 -4.09 -14.60 19.17
N ILE A 6 -3.58 -13.55 18.53
CA ILE A 6 -2.55 -12.65 19.09
C ILE A 6 -3.09 -11.21 19.06
N LEU A 7 -2.73 -10.40 20.06
CA LEU A 7 -3.10 -8.98 20.14
C LEU A 7 -2.10 -8.10 19.37
N CYS A 8 -2.61 -7.16 18.57
CA CYS A 8 -1.79 -6.18 17.89
C CYS A 8 -1.26 -5.12 18.86
N ALA A 9 0.05 -4.88 18.87
CA ALA A 9 0.68 -3.89 19.76
C ALA A 9 0.31 -2.41 19.44
N GLN A 10 -0.34 -2.13 18.31
CA GLN A 10 -0.63 -0.76 17.86
C GLN A 10 -2.12 -0.39 17.89
N CYS A 11 -3.01 -1.37 17.71
CA CYS A 11 -4.45 -1.12 17.73
C CYS A 11 -5.19 -2.04 18.70
N GLU A 12 -4.47 -2.90 19.43
CA GLU A 12 -4.98 -3.78 20.48
C GLU A 12 -6.09 -4.73 20.01
N LYS A 13 -6.17 -4.95 18.69
CA LYS A 13 -7.15 -5.86 18.09
C LYS A 13 -6.60 -7.29 18.11
N PRO A 14 -7.40 -8.29 18.52
CA PRO A 14 -7.07 -9.68 18.33
C PRO A 14 -7.10 -10.01 16.83
N PHE A 15 -6.06 -10.67 16.34
CA PHE A 15 -6.02 -11.21 14.98
C PHE A 15 -5.55 -12.66 15.01
N GLN A 16 -6.03 -13.43 14.04
CA GLN A 16 -5.77 -14.85 13.93
C GLN A 16 -4.50 -15.08 13.10
N VAL A 17 -3.59 -15.91 13.63
CA VAL A 17 -2.38 -16.36 12.95
C VAL A 17 -2.41 -17.88 12.89
N THR A 18 -2.20 -18.43 11.71
CA THR A 18 -2.14 -19.88 11.46
C THR A 18 -0.71 -20.39 11.65
N ASP A 19 -0.52 -21.63 12.14
CA ASP A 19 0.85 -22.18 12.25
C ASP A 19 1.60 -22.18 10.91
N ALA A 20 0.90 -22.32 9.78
CA ALA A 20 1.49 -22.22 8.44
C ALA A 20 2.12 -20.84 8.19
N GLU A 21 1.50 -19.76 8.66
CA GLU A 21 2.06 -18.42 8.52
C GLU A 21 3.29 -18.24 9.43
N ILE A 22 3.26 -18.83 10.63
CA ILE A 22 4.39 -18.85 11.57
C ILE A 22 5.58 -19.56 10.93
N GLU A 23 5.38 -20.80 10.48
CA GLU A 23 6.42 -21.64 9.87
C GLU A 23 6.98 -21.00 8.59
N LEU A 24 6.13 -20.39 7.77
CA LEU A 24 6.57 -19.62 6.60
C LEU A 24 7.45 -18.43 6.96
N MET A 25 7.15 -17.73 8.06
CA MET A 25 7.96 -16.60 8.53
C MET A 25 9.28 -17.06 9.14
N GLU A 26 9.27 -18.11 9.97
CA GLU A 26 10.46 -18.71 10.56
C GLU A 26 11.39 -19.29 9.49
N SER A 27 10.83 -20.01 8.50
CA SER A 27 11.57 -20.54 7.35
C SER A 27 12.27 -19.43 6.54
N LYS A 28 11.64 -18.26 6.44
CA LYS A 28 12.24 -17.09 5.80
C LYS A 28 13.20 -16.31 6.70
N GLY A 29 13.38 -16.72 7.96
CA GLY A 29 14.24 -16.03 8.94
C GLY A 29 13.64 -14.74 9.49
N PHE A 30 12.32 -14.55 9.41
CA PHE A 30 11.64 -13.37 9.95
C PHE A 30 10.96 -13.67 11.29
N SER A 31 11.03 -12.69 12.20
CA SER A 31 10.28 -12.73 13.46
C SER A 31 8.78 -12.51 13.25
N LEU A 32 7.97 -13.17 14.09
CA LEU A 32 6.51 -13.08 14.10
C LEU A 32 5.96 -11.63 14.09
N PRO A 33 4.83 -11.36 13.40
CA PRO A 33 4.21 -10.05 13.33
C PRO A 33 3.68 -9.66 14.70
N ARG A 34 4.20 -8.57 15.27
CA ARG A 34 3.59 -7.92 16.44
C ARG A 34 2.40 -7.01 16.08
N ARG A 35 2.15 -6.82 14.78
CA ARG A 35 1.15 -5.90 14.24
C ARG A 35 0.22 -6.62 13.26
N CYS A 36 -1.07 -6.30 13.33
CA CYS A 36 -2.09 -6.85 12.44
C CYS A 36 -1.91 -6.39 10.98
N PRO A 37 -2.48 -7.13 10.01
CA PRO A 37 -2.41 -6.78 8.58
C PRO A 37 -3.00 -5.39 8.28
N GLU A 38 -4.02 -4.98 9.03
CA GLU A 38 -4.65 -3.66 8.91
C GLU A 38 -3.67 -2.52 9.23
N CYS A 39 -2.93 -2.63 10.34
CA CYS A 39 -1.91 -1.65 10.72
C CYS A 39 -0.74 -1.63 9.73
N ARG A 40 -0.35 -2.78 9.16
CA ARG A 40 0.65 -2.85 8.09
C ARG A 40 0.15 -2.13 6.83
N ARG A 41 -1.10 -2.35 6.42
CA ARG A 41 -1.72 -1.76 5.23
C ARG A 41 -1.93 -0.25 5.32
N LYS A 42 -2.27 0.28 6.50
CA LYS A 42 -2.48 1.73 6.71
C LYS A 42 -1.23 2.56 6.40
N LYS A 43 -0.03 2.00 6.57
CA LYS A 43 1.22 2.70 6.26
C LYS A 43 1.44 2.90 4.75
N CYS A 44 0.88 2.03 3.90
CA CYS A 44 1.02 2.11 2.44
C CYS A 44 0.00 3.06 1.77
N LYS A 45 -1.15 3.34 2.42
CA LYS A 45 -2.20 4.20 1.84
C LYS A 45 -1.91 5.70 1.93
N ALA A 46 -0.98 6.13 2.79
CA ALA A 46 -0.58 7.53 2.87
C ALA A 46 0.23 7.99 1.63
N ALA A 47 0.82 7.07 0.87
CA ALA A 47 1.59 7.39 -0.33
C ALA A 47 0.74 7.56 -1.61
N ASN A 48 -0.48 7.03 -1.65
CA ASN A 48 -1.27 6.94 -2.89
C ASN A 48 -2.29 8.08 -3.12
N LYS A 49 -2.39 9.07 -2.21
CA LYS A 49 -3.24 10.26 -2.44
C LYS A 49 -2.49 11.46 -3.02
N ALA A 50 -1.16 11.41 -3.11
CA ALA A 50 -0.35 12.51 -3.64
C ALA A 50 -0.03 12.36 -5.14
N ASP A 51 -0.31 11.20 -5.75
CA ASP A 51 0.05 10.91 -7.15
C ASP A 51 -1.10 11.11 -8.16
N ASP A 52 -2.35 11.22 -7.71
CA ASP A 52 -3.49 11.43 -8.64
C ASP A 52 -3.51 12.86 -9.22
N SER A 53 -3.24 13.87 -8.37
CA SER A 53 -3.31 15.28 -8.78
C SER A 53 -2.20 15.68 -9.76
N ARG A 54 -1.02 15.05 -9.68
CA ARG A 54 0.11 15.36 -10.58
C ARG A 54 -0.09 14.78 -11.98
N PHE A 55 -0.81 13.67 -12.10
CA PHE A 55 -1.13 13.06 -13.38
C PHE A 55 -2.20 13.86 -14.14
N GLU A 56 -3.26 14.28 -13.45
CA GLU A 56 -4.30 15.16 -14.02
C GLU A 56 -3.73 16.50 -14.50
N GLU A 57 -2.84 17.13 -13.73
CA GLU A 57 -2.21 18.39 -14.15
C GLU A 57 -1.32 18.23 -15.39
N LYS A 58 -0.57 17.13 -15.50
CA LYS A 58 0.21 16.80 -16.72
C LYS A 58 -0.71 16.59 -17.94
N LYS A 59 -1.85 15.93 -17.77
CA LYS A 59 -2.84 15.69 -18.84
C LYS A 59 -3.46 16.99 -19.35
N LYS A 60 -3.77 17.93 -18.44
CA LYS A 60 -4.29 19.27 -18.80
C LYS A 60 -3.27 20.12 -19.58
N ARG A 61 -1.98 20.04 -19.26
CA ARG A 61 -0.92 20.75 -20.00
C ARG A 61 -0.75 20.25 -21.43
N HIS A 62 -0.81 18.93 -21.65
CA HIS A 62 -0.66 18.33 -22.99
C HIS A 62 -1.80 18.73 -23.94
N LYS A 63 -3.03 18.85 -23.41
CA LYS A 63 -4.20 19.23 -24.21
C LYS A 63 -4.18 20.69 -24.70
N ARG A 64 -3.48 21.59 -24.01
CA ARG A 64 -3.36 23.01 -24.40
C ARG A 64 -2.30 23.26 -25.48
N LYS A 65 -1.43 22.28 -25.75
CA LYS A 65 -0.31 22.40 -26.71
C LYS A 65 -0.63 21.88 -28.12
N SER A 66 -1.84 21.39 -28.35
CA SER A 66 -2.30 20.84 -29.65
C SER A 66 -3.15 21.82 -30.48
N LEU A 67 -3.22 23.09 -30.06
CA LEU A 67 -3.88 24.18 -30.78
C LEU A 67 -2.90 25.35 -30.84
N GLU A 68 -1.85 25.21 -31.64
CA GLU A 68 -1.19 26.38 -32.23
C GLU A 68 -1.15 26.13 -33.75
N PRO A 69 -1.56 27.13 -34.54
CA PRO A 69 -1.81 27.03 -35.97
C PRO A 69 -0.53 26.75 -36.76
N ASP A 70 -0.69 25.97 -37.82
CA ASP A 70 0.31 25.74 -38.87
C ASP A 70 1.13 27.00 -39.17
N ASP A 71 2.43 26.87 -38.92
CA ASP A 71 3.50 27.69 -39.47
C ASP A 71 3.47 27.46 -41.01
N TRP A 72 2.65 28.23 -41.71
CA TRP A 72 2.59 28.23 -43.17
C TRP A 72 3.55 29.31 -43.69
N CYS A 73 4.57 28.84 -44.41
CA CYS A 73 5.47 29.58 -45.28
C CYS A 73 4.74 30.59 -46.19
#